data_AF-A0A972II30-F1
#
_entry.id   AF-A0A972II30-F1
#
_cell.length_a   1.000
_cell.length_b   1.000
_cell.length_c   1.000
_cell.angle_alpha   90.00
_cell.angle_beta   90.00
_cell.angle_gamma   90.00
#
_symmetry.space_group_name_H-M   'P 1'
#
loop_
_entity.id
_entity.type
_entity.pdbx_description
1 polymer ?
#
loop_
_entity_poly.entity_id
_entity_poly.type
_entity_poly.pdbx_seq_one_letter_code
_entity_poly.pdbx_strand_id
1 'polypeptide(L)'
;MSLAELSVDRADIVAAPNVGVRRPSRALHRLAEVRRIQGLSQRTVARRLRLDMASVKQMEREDTDLPLSALYEWQKALDVPVGELLVEPDEPLSTPVMKRAQLVRLMKTAMAIKERSGQPAIQRLAEVLVNQLIEIMPELAQVTPWHAVGNRRSQSELGQAAIRQISDRMLEELAD
;
A
#
# COMPACT_ATOMS: atom_id res chain seq x y z
N MET A 1 -20.60 36.31 -39.49
CA MET A 1 -21.25 35.33 -38.59
C MET A 1 -21.56 34.08 -39.39
N SER A 2 -20.92 32.95 -39.10
CA SER A 2 -21.60 31.66 -38.86
C SER A 2 -20.56 30.57 -38.57
N LEU A 3 -20.72 29.92 -37.43
CA LEU A 3 -20.00 28.77 -36.91
C LEU A 3 -20.81 27.52 -37.28
N ALA A 4 -20.41 26.80 -38.32
CA ALA A 4 -20.89 25.46 -38.73
C ALA A 4 -20.07 25.11 -39.99
N GLU A 5 -19.30 24.03 -40.14
CA GLU A 5 -19.41 22.68 -39.60
C GLU A 5 -18.01 22.04 -39.62
N LEU A 6 -17.50 21.63 -38.46
CA LEU A 6 -16.36 20.72 -38.38
C LEU A 6 -16.91 19.28 -38.35
N SER A 7 -17.20 18.73 -39.53
CA SER A 7 -17.43 17.29 -39.68
C SER A 7 -16.07 16.62 -39.80
N VAL A 8 -15.54 16.09 -38.70
CA VAL A 8 -14.37 15.22 -38.73
C VAL A 8 -14.85 13.83 -39.12
N ASP A 9 -14.63 13.51 -40.39
CA ASP A 9 -14.89 12.21 -40.97
C ASP A 9 -14.10 11.13 -40.20
N ARG A 10 -14.82 10.11 -39.75
CA ARG A 10 -14.37 9.13 -38.74
C ARG A 10 -13.73 7.88 -39.36
N ALA A 11 -13.37 7.95 -40.64
CA ALA A 11 -12.73 6.89 -41.37
C ALA A 11 -11.20 7.04 -41.26
N ASP A 12 -10.51 5.93 -41.05
CA ASP A 12 -9.04 5.76 -41.06
C ASP A 12 -8.30 5.96 -39.73
N ILE A 13 -8.82 5.37 -38.65
CA ILE A 13 -7.91 4.81 -37.62
C ILE A 13 -7.39 3.48 -38.18
N VAL A 14 -6.29 3.55 -38.94
CA VAL A 14 -5.54 2.39 -39.39
C VAL A 14 -5.13 1.56 -38.16
N ALA A 15 -5.65 0.34 -38.07
CA ALA A 15 -5.31 -0.62 -37.03
C ALA A 15 -3.80 -0.91 -37.08
N ALA A 16 -3.06 -0.36 -36.12
CA ALA A 16 -1.65 -0.69 -35.96
C ALA A 16 -1.52 -2.21 -35.73
N PRO A 17 -0.56 -2.89 -36.37
CA PRO A 17 -0.36 -4.31 -36.19
C PRO A 17 -0.01 -4.59 -34.73
N ASN A 18 -0.83 -5.40 -34.07
CA ASN A 18 -0.64 -5.83 -32.70
C ASN A 18 0.55 -6.79 -32.64
N VAL A 19 1.77 -6.25 -32.58
CA VAL A 19 2.99 -7.01 -32.32
C VAL A 19 2.85 -7.56 -30.91
N GLY A 20 2.42 -8.82 -30.82
CA GLY A 20 2.27 -9.56 -29.58
C GLY A 20 3.63 -9.76 -28.90
N VAL A 21 4.09 -8.72 -28.21
CA VAL A 21 5.14 -8.84 -27.20
C VAL A 21 4.52 -9.69 -26.10
N ARG A 22 4.84 -10.99 -26.07
CA ARG A 22 4.55 -11.85 -24.90
C ARG A 22 5.31 -11.27 -23.72
N ARG A 23 4.67 -10.35 -23.00
CA ARG A 23 5.15 -9.87 -21.71
C ARG A 23 5.18 -11.09 -20.79
N PRO A 24 6.26 -11.29 -20.00
CA PRO A 24 6.24 -12.32 -18.96
C PRO A 24 4.96 -12.12 -18.14
N SER A 25 4.25 -13.22 -17.85
CA SER A 25 2.94 -13.23 -17.20
C SER A 25 3.06 -12.65 -15.79
N ARG A 26 2.97 -11.33 -15.69
CA ARG A 26 2.92 -10.61 -14.42
C ARG A 26 1.58 -10.94 -13.76
N ALA A 27 1.63 -11.36 -12.50
CA ALA A 27 0.43 -11.49 -11.69
C ALA A 27 -0.23 -10.10 -11.54
N LEU A 28 -1.47 -9.98 -12.02
CA LEU A 28 -2.27 -8.75 -12.01
C LEU A 28 -3.12 -8.67 -10.75
N HIS A 29 -3.58 -9.81 -10.24
CA HIS A 29 -4.49 -9.92 -9.10
C HIS A 29 -4.25 -11.21 -8.32
N ARG A 30 -4.80 -11.29 -7.10
CA ARG A 30 -4.66 -12.42 -6.17
C ARG A 30 -5.99 -13.02 -5.70
N LEU A 31 -7.00 -13.00 -6.56
CA LEU A 31 -8.36 -13.50 -6.28
C LEU A 31 -8.40 -14.91 -5.67
N ALA A 32 -7.62 -15.84 -6.22
CA ALA A 32 -7.58 -17.22 -5.75
C ALA A 32 -7.01 -17.36 -4.33
N GLU A 33 -6.04 -16.51 -3.97
CA GLU A 33 -5.47 -16.44 -2.63
C GLU A 33 -6.49 -15.85 -1.65
N VAL A 34 -7.04 -14.68 -1.98
CA VAL A 34 -8.00 -13.98 -1.12
C VAL A 34 -9.25 -14.83 -0.87
N ARG A 35 -9.78 -15.51 -1.90
CA ARG A 35 -10.90 -16.45 -1.72
C ARG A 35 -10.57 -17.57 -0.71
N ARG A 36 -9.35 -18.13 -0.77
CA ARG A 36 -8.90 -19.18 0.14
C ARG A 36 -8.79 -18.65 1.58
N ILE A 37 -8.25 -17.44 1.75
CA ILE A 37 -8.17 -16.77 3.06
C ILE A 37 -9.56 -16.56 3.65
N GLN A 38 -10.53 -16.13 2.84
CA GLN A 38 -11.93 -15.97 3.25
C GLN A 38 -12.68 -17.31 3.44
N GLY A 39 -12.04 -18.45 3.22
CA GLY A 39 -12.64 -19.77 3.41
C GLY A 39 -13.73 -20.14 2.41
N LEU A 40 -13.83 -19.44 1.27
CA LEU A 40 -14.90 -19.65 0.30
C LEU A 40 -14.50 -20.68 -0.78
N SER A 41 -15.42 -21.58 -1.13
CA SER A 41 -15.23 -22.47 -2.27
C SER A 41 -15.51 -21.76 -3.60
N GLN A 42 -14.88 -22.21 -4.69
CA GLN A 42 -15.14 -21.68 -6.04
C GLN A 42 -16.63 -21.74 -6.42
N ARG A 43 -17.34 -22.79 -5.97
CA ARG A 43 -18.79 -22.94 -6.16
C ARG A 43 -19.60 -21.84 -5.47
N THR A 44 -19.16 -21.41 -4.29
CA THR A 44 -19.82 -20.35 -3.53
C THR A 44 -19.66 -19.01 -4.23
N VAL A 45 -18.45 -18.72 -4.72
CA VAL A 45 -18.17 -17.51 -5.50
C VAL A 45 -18.92 -17.50 -6.82
N ALA A 46 -18.94 -18.62 -7.55
CA ALA A 46 -19.72 -18.79 -8.78
C ALA A 46 -21.21 -18.47 -8.57
N ARG A 47 -21.82 -18.96 -7.49
CA ARG A 47 -23.21 -18.63 -7.13
C ARG A 47 -23.41 -17.16 -6.81
N ARG A 48 -22.49 -16.53 -6.08
CA ARG A 48 -22.58 -15.09 -5.72
C ARG A 48 -22.46 -14.19 -6.95
N LEU A 49 -21.55 -14.53 -7.87
CA LEU A 49 -21.32 -13.79 -9.12
C LEU A 49 -22.29 -14.18 -10.25
N ARG A 50 -23.10 -15.23 -10.06
CA ARG A 50 -23.98 -15.81 -11.10
C ARG A 50 -23.21 -16.24 -12.35
N LEU A 51 -22.00 -16.74 -12.15
CA LEU A 51 -21.11 -17.25 -13.20
C LEU A 51 -21.02 -18.77 -13.12
N ASP A 52 -20.57 -19.39 -14.20
CA ASP A 52 -20.21 -20.80 -14.19
C ASP A 52 -18.83 -21.01 -13.55
N MET A 53 -18.58 -22.24 -13.11
CA MET A 53 -17.31 -22.59 -12.45
C MET A 53 -16.09 -22.44 -13.37
N ALA A 54 -16.24 -22.61 -14.69
CA ALA A 54 -15.11 -22.50 -15.61
C ALA A 54 -14.70 -21.03 -15.76
N SER A 55 -15.65 -20.11 -15.85
CA SER A 55 -15.38 -18.66 -15.82
C SER A 55 -14.69 -18.24 -14.53
N VAL A 56 -15.17 -18.69 -13.36
CA VAL A 56 -14.51 -18.38 -12.07
C VAL A 56 -13.08 -18.91 -12.04
N LYS A 57 -12.84 -20.13 -12.54
CA LYS A 57 -11.50 -20.71 -12.61
C LYS A 57 -10.57 -19.95 -13.56
N GLN A 58 -11.11 -19.45 -14.67
CA GLN A 58 -10.36 -18.64 -15.62
C GLN A 58 -10.01 -17.27 -15.00
N MET A 59 -10.98 -16.62 -14.37
CA MET A 59 -10.77 -15.33 -13.69
C MET A 59 -9.85 -15.44 -12.48
N GLU A 60 -9.76 -16.60 -11.82
CA GLU A 60 -8.84 -16.81 -10.70
C GLU A 60 -7.36 -16.86 -11.12
N ARG A 61 -7.07 -17.04 -12.41
CA ARG A 61 -5.68 -17.08 -12.87
C ARG A 61 -5.06 -15.69 -12.76
N GLU A 62 -3.98 -15.58 -12.01
CA GLU A 62 -3.32 -14.32 -11.67
C GLU A 62 -2.86 -13.50 -12.89
N ASP A 63 -2.67 -14.15 -14.03
CA ASP A 63 -2.26 -13.55 -15.32
C ASP A 63 -3.44 -13.02 -16.16
N THR A 64 -4.69 -13.25 -15.72
CA THR A 64 -5.88 -12.88 -16.48
C THR A 64 -6.22 -11.41 -16.28
N ASP A 65 -6.39 -10.70 -17.40
CA ASP A 65 -6.85 -9.32 -17.35
C ASP A 65 -8.35 -9.30 -17.04
N LEU A 66 -8.73 -8.58 -15.99
CA LEU A 66 -10.11 -8.46 -15.54
C LEU A 66 -10.57 -7.01 -15.66
N PRO A 67 -11.75 -6.75 -16.24
CA PRO A 67 -12.29 -5.40 -16.24
C PRO A 67 -12.54 -4.94 -14.80
N LEU A 68 -12.37 -3.64 -14.56
CA LEU A 68 -12.53 -3.06 -13.23
C LEU A 68 -13.93 -3.31 -12.64
N SER A 69 -14.97 -3.34 -13.47
CA SER A 69 -16.33 -3.71 -13.07
C SER A 69 -16.38 -5.12 -12.45
N ALA A 70 -15.71 -6.09 -13.06
CA ALA A 70 -15.63 -7.45 -12.54
C ALA A 70 -14.87 -7.49 -11.21
N LEU A 71 -13.78 -6.74 -11.05
CA LEU A 71 -13.07 -6.63 -9.77
C LEU A 71 -13.98 -6.11 -8.64
N TYR A 72 -14.85 -5.13 -8.91
CA TYR A 72 -15.84 -4.65 -7.94
C TYR A 72 -16.96 -5.66 -7.64
N GLU A 73 -17.31 -6.53 -8.59
CA GLU A 73 -18.23 -7.63 -8.33
C GLU A 73 -17.58 -8.69 -7.43
N TRP A 74 -16.31 -9.01 -7.67
CA TRP A 74 -15.50 -9.88 -6.82
C TRP A 74 -15.32 -9.31 -5.41
N GLN A 75 -15.13 -8.00 -5.29
CA GLN A 75 -15.12 -7.28 -4.02
C GLN A 75 -16.37 -7.59 -3.19
N LYS A 76 -17.55 -7.43 -3.80
CA LYS A 76 -18.85 -7.69 -3.14
C LYS A 76 -19.05 -9.19 -2.85
N ALA A 77 -18.59 -10.05 -3.75
CA ALA A 77 -18.74 -11.50 -3.59
C ALA A 77 -17.82 -12.06 -2.50
N LEU A 78 -16.65 -11.48 -2.26
CA LEU A 78 -15.69 -11.90 -1.24
C LEU A 78 -15.80 -11.09 0.06
N ASP A 79 -16.51 -9.96 0.05
CA ASP A 79 -16.66 -9.02 1.17
C ASP A 79 -15.31 -8.49 1.70
N VAL A 80 -14.44 -8.09 0.77
CA VAL A 80 -13.09 -7.55 1.05
C VAL A 80 -12.89 -6.24 0.29
N PRO A 81 -12.05 -5.31 0.74
CA PRO A 81 -11.67 -4.13 -0.04
C PRO A 81 -11.05 -4.48 -1.41
N VAL A 82 -11.34 -3.68 -2.45
CA VAL A 82 -10.81 -3.93 -3.82
C VAL A 82 -9.27 -3.93 -3.87
N GLY A 83 -8.61 -3.19 -2.97
CA GLY A 83 -7.15 -3.16 -2.87
C GLY A 83 -6.54 -4.50 -2.48
N GLU A 84 -7.25 -5.33 -1.70
CA GLU A 84 -6.76 -6.66 -1.31
C GLU A 84 -6.78 -7.67 -2.45
N LEU A 85 -7.61 -7.43 -3.48
CA LEU A 85 -7.71 -8.29 -4.65
C LEU A 85 -6.53 -8.11 -5.61
N LEU A 86 -5.81 -6.99 -5.51
CA LEU A 86 -4.69 -6.64 -6.37
C LEU A 86 -3.38 -7.21 -5.80
N VAL A 87 -2.44 -7.52 -6.69
CA VAL A 87 -1.08 -7.87 -6.25
C VAL A 87 -0.41 -6.62 -5.71
N GLU A 88 0.01 -6.66 -4.45
CA GLU A 88 0.88 -5.62 -3.90
C GLU A 88 2.15 -5.56 -4.74
N PRO A 89 2.59 -4.37 -5.17
CA PRO A 89 3.84 -4.27 -5.90
C PRO A 89 4.97 -4.82 -5.02
N ASP A 90 5.74 -5.78 -5.54
CA ASP A 90 6.98 -6.30 -4.91
C ASP A 90 8.04 -5.19 -4.67
N GLU A 91 7.76 -3.99 -5.14
CA GLU A 91 8.59 -2.82 -4.94
C GLU A 91 8.33 -2.24 -3.54
N PRO A 92 9.33 -2.24 -2.63
CA PRO A 92 9.18 -1.59 -1.34
C PRO A 92 8.83 -0.13 -1.60
N LEU A 93 7.63 0.31 -1.17
CA LEU A 93 7.09 1.68 -1.24
C LEU A 93 7.70 2.52 -2.38
N SER A 94 6.97 2.68 -3.50
CA SER A 94 7.40 3.42 -4.70
C SER A 94 8.46 4.50 -4.42
N THR A 95 9.52 4.59 -5.25
CA THR A 95 10.66 5.49 -5.00
C THR A 95 10.30 6.91 -4.52
N PRO A 96 9.17 7.55 -4.93
CA PRO A 96 8.72 8.80 -4.33
C PRO A 96 8.35 8.71 -2.85
N VAL A 97 7.61 7.67 -2.42
CA VAL A 97 7.20 7.49 -1.01
C VAL A 97 8.39 7.21 -0.12
N MET A 98 9.34 6.37 -0.55
CA MET A 98 10.57 6.12 0.20
C MET A 98 11.42 7.39 0.36
N LYS A 99 11.59 8.16 -0.72
CA LYS A 99 12.31 9.45 -0.68
C LYS A 99 11.64 10.44 0.27
N ARG A 100 10.32 10.54 0.23
CA ARG A 100 9.55 11.39 1.16
C ARG A 100 9.73 10.94 2.61
N ALA A 101 9.66 9.64 2.89
CA ALA A 101 9.89 9.11 4.23
C ALA A 101 11.33 9.39 4.74
N GLN A 102 12.34 9.30 3.86
CA GLN A 102 13.71 9.67 4.19
C GLN A 102 13.84 11.16 4.53
N LEU A 103 13.24 12.04 3.72
CA LEU A 103 13.23 13.49 3.97
C LEU A 103 12.52 13.85 5.27
N VAL A 104 11.39 13.20 5.59
CA VAL A 104 10.71 13.36 6.88
C VAL A 104 11.63 12.97 8.04
N ARG A 105 12.34 11.84 7.95
CA ARG A 105 13.30 11.44 8.99
C ARG A 105 14.43 12.45 9.16
N LEU A 106 14.98 12.98 8.05
CA LEU A 106 16.02 14.02 8.08
C LEU A 106 15.50 15.30 8.74
N MET A 107 14.29 15.74 8.41
CA MET A 107 13.65 16.90 9.02
C MET A 107 13.52 16.74 10.54
N LYS A 108 12.97 15.60 11.00
CA LYS A 108 12.84 15.29 12.43
C LYS A 108 14.19 15.36 13.16
N THR A 109 15.25 14.86 12.53
CA THR A 109 16.61 14.89 13.08
C THR A 109 17.16 16.32 13.12
N ALA A 110 17.02 17.09 12.04
CA ALA A 110 17.47 18.47 11.97
C ALA A 110 16.80 19.34 13.04
N MET A 111 15.48 19.21 13.22
CA MET A 111 14.76 19.91 14.28
C MET A 111 15.16 19.46 15.67
N ALA A 112 15.41 18.17 15.89
CA ALA A 112 15.89 17.68 17.18
C ALA A 112 17.29 18.24 17.52
N ILE A 113 18.18 18.42 16.53
CA ILE A 113 19.48 19.08 16.72
C ILE A 113 19.29 20.55 17.07
N LYS A 114 18.40 21.26 16.34
CA LYS A 114 18.08 22.67 16.61
C LYS A 114 17.59 22.88 18.04
N GLU A 115 16.71 22.00 18.52
CA GLU A 115 16.10 22.08 19.85
C GLU A 115 17.09 21.72 20.97
N ARG A 116 17.92 20.68 20.79
CA ARG A 116 18.76 20.13 21.87
C ARG A 116 20.15 20.74 21.96
N SER A 117 20.64 21.36 20.89
CA SER A 117 21.98 21.94 20.91
C SER A 117 22.03 23.15 21.83
N GLY A 118 22.93 23.13 22.81
CA GLY A 118 23.23 24.29 23.66
C GLY A 118 24.18 25.31 23.01
N GLN A 119 24.75 24.99 21.84
CA GLN A 119 25.70 25.88 21.15
C GLN A 119 25.01 26.69 20.05
N PRO A 120 25.13 28.04 20.04
CA PRO A 120 24.44 28.90 19.08
C PRO A 120 24.95 28.72 17.64
N ALA A 121 26.19 28.28 17.44
CA ALA A 121 26.71 27.94 16.12
C ALA A 121 25.99 26.73 15.51
N ILE A 122 25.77 25.68 16.30
CA ILE A 122 25.10 24.45 15.86
C ILE A 122 23.60 24.69 15.63
N GLN A 123 22.96 25.51 16.47
CA GLN A 123 21.55 25.89 16.26
C GLN A 123 21.34 26.60 14.92
N ARG A 124 22.21 27.56 14.56
CA ARG A 124 22.16 28.27 13.28
C ARG A 124 22.36 27.31 12.10
N LEU A 125 23.30 26.38 12.19
CA LEU A 125 23.51 25.36 11.16
C LEU A 125 22.29 24.45 10.99
N ALA A 126 21.68 24.01 12.10
CA ALA A 126 20.46 23.20 12.07
C ALA A 126 19.27 23.97 11.48
N GLU A 127 19.16 25.28 11.75
CA GLU A 127 18.15 26.14 11.14
C GLU A 127 18.31 26.29 9.63
N VAL A 128 19.54 26.47 9.15
CA VAL A 128 19.84 26.46 7.70
C VAL A 128 19.43 25.13 7.07
N LEU A 129 19.75 24.00 7.72
CA LEU A 129 19.38 22.67 7.23
C LEU A 129 17.86 22.47 7.17
N VAL A 130 17.12 22.96 8.18
CA VAL A 130 15.64 22.93 8.17
C VAL A 130 15.10 23.73 7.00
N ASN A 131 15.61 24.93 6.76
CA ASN A 131 15.17 25.77 5.65
C ASN A 131 15.43 25.11 4.28
N GLN A 132 16.60 24.50 4.09
CA GLN A 132 16.94 23.76 2.86
C GLN A 132 16.01 22.56 2.65
N LEU A 133 15.63 21.85 3.73
CA LEU A 133 14.69 20.73 3.62
C LEU A 133 13.27 21.21 3.25
N ILE A 134 12.81 22.33 3.80
CA ILE A 134 11.50 22.93 3.44
C ILE A 134 11.49 23.38 1.98
N GLU A 135 12.60 23.94 1.47
CA GLU A 135 12.73 24.33 0.06
C GLU A 135 12.61 23.13 -0.89
N ILE A 136 13.22 22.00 -0.52
CA ILE A 136 13.13 20.75 -1.29
C ILE A 136 11.71 20.15 -1.20
N MET A 137 11.05 20.26 -0.05
CA MET A 137 9.75 19.63 0.21
C MET A 137 8.92 20.46 1.22
N PRO A 138 8.01 21.33 0.76
CA PRO A 138 7.34 22.32 1.61
C PRO A 138 6.42 21.70 2.67
N GLU A 139 5.90 20.49 2.43
CA GLU A 139 5.11 19.77 3.44
C GLU A 139 5.90 19.43 4.72
N LEU A 140 7.24 19.51 4.69
CA LEU A 140 8.07 19.29 5.87
C LEU A 140 7.93 20.35 6.95
N ALA A 141 7.38 21.53 6.63
CA ALA A 141 7.20 22.62 7.59
C ALA A 141 6.29 22.26 8.78
N GLN A 142 5.42 21.25 8.62
CA GLN A 142 4.50 20.80 9.67
C GLN A 142 5.06 19.63 10.50
N VAL A 143 6.25 19.12 10.17
CA VAL A 143 6.83 17.97 10.87
C VAL A 143 7.32 18.41 12.24
N THR A 144 7.11 17.59 13.26
CA THR A 144 7.60 17.83 14.62
C THR A 144 8.92 17.10 14.88
N PRO A 145 9.82 17.61 15.75
CA PRO A 145 11.09 16.97 16.09
C PRO A 145 10.89 15.53 16.61
N TRP A 146 11.96 14.72 16.55
CA TRP A 146 11.96 13.46 17.30
C TRP A 146 11.68 13.74 18.78
N HIS A 147 10.58 13.18 19.30
CA HIS A 147 10.28 13.22 20.73
C HIS A 147 11.54 12.80 21.52
N ALA A 148 11.96 13.62 22.47
CA ALA A 148 13.13 13.35 23.30
C ALA A 148 13.01 12.11 24.19
N VAL A 149 11.79 11.56 24.26
CA VAL A 149 11.44 10.43 25.09
C VAL A 149 10.53 9.54 24.25
N GLY A 150 11.02 8.38 23.81
CA GLY A 150 10.11 7.26 23.61
C GLY A 150 9.50 6.97 24.98
N ASN A 151 8.18 7.08 25.10
CA ASN A 151 7.42 6.92 26.35
C ASN A 151 8.17 6.02 27.34
N ARG A 152 8.72 6.59 28.42
CA ARG A 152 9.29 5.74 29.48
C ARG A 152 8.10 4.94 29.99
N ARG A 153 8.10 3.62 29.73
CA ARG A 153 7.33 2.69 30.55
C ARG A 153 7.63 3.09 31.98
N SER A 154 6.60 3.42 32.77
CA SER A 154 6.81 3.59 34.19
C SER A 154 7.44 2.29 34.71
N GLN A 155 8.38 2.34 35.67
CA GLN A 155 9.04 1.13 36.19
C GLN A 155 8.04 0.09 36.74
N SER A 156 6.79 0.54 37.00
CA SER A 156 5.64 -0.24 37.41
C SER A 156 4.84 -0.89 36.27
N GLU A 157 5.07 -0.53 35.00
CA GLU A 157 4.35 -1.09 33.86
C GLU A 157 4.95 -2.42 33.43
N LEU A 158 4.31 -3.50 33.84
CA LEU A 158 4.55 -4.84 33.31
C LEU A 158 4.25 -4.86 31.80
N GLY A 159 5.21 -5.30 30.99
CA GLY A 159 5.05 -5.40 29.55
C GLY A 159 4.01 -6.47 29.15
N GLN A 160 3.54 -6.44 27.91
CA GLN A 160 2.56 -7.41 27.40
C GLN A 160 2.97 -8.88 27.56
N ALA A 161 4.28 -9.18 27.61
CA ALA A 161 4.80 -10.52 27.90
C ALA A 161 4.50 -10.99 29.34
N ALA A 162 4.44 -10.07 30.30
CA ALA A 162 4.06 -10.39 31.68
C ALA A 162 2.53 -10.52 31.87
N ILE A 163 1.73 -9.88 31.01
CA ILE A 163 0.26 -10.02 31.00
C ILE A 163 -0.14 -11.33 30.31
N ARG A 164 0.58 -11.73 29.26
CA ARG A 164 0.35 -12.98 28.53
C ARG A 164 1.17 -14.13 29.12
N GLN A 165 0.96 -14.42 30.40
CA GLN A 165 1.47 -15.67 30.98
C GLN A 165 0.58 -16.82 30.49
N ILE A 166 1.19 -17.74 29.75
CA ILE A 166 0.61 -19.05 29.51
C ILE A 166 0.72 -19.79 30.85
N SER A 167 -0.39 -20.26 31.40
CA SER A 167 -0.36 -21.06 32.63
C SER A 167 0.45 -22.32 32.41
N ASP A 168 1.25 -22.75 33.41
CA ASP A 168 2.06 -23.99 33.31
C ASP A 168 1.25 -25.20 32.83
N ARG A 169 -0.01 -25.29 33.25
CA ARG A 169 -0.95 -26.32 32.81
C ARG A 169 -1.20 -26.37 31.29
N MET A 170 -1.13 -25.22 30.61
CA MET A 170 -1.31 -25.10 29.17
C MET A 170 0.02 -25.32 28.41
N LEU A 171 1.16 -25.17 29.09
CA LEU A 171 2.46 -25.60 28.56
C LEU A 171 2.58 -27.13 28.60
N GLU A 172 2.05 -27.79 29.63
CA GLU A 172 2.00 -29.25 29.74
C GLU A 172 1.13 -29.88 28.63
N GLU A 173 -0.05 -29.31 28.33
CA GLU A 173 -0.93 -29.79 27.25
C GLU A 173 -0.37 -29.64 25.82
N LEU A 174 0.67 -28.82 25.63
CA LEU A 174 1.35 -28.65 24.33
C LEU A 174 2.59 -29.54 24.19
N ALA A 175 3.00 -30.21 25.27
CA ALA A 175 4.17 -31.09 25.32
C ALA A 175 3.83 -32.59 25.13
N ASP A 176 2.53 -32.94 25.16
CA ASP A 176 1.97 -34.24 24.77
C ASP A 176 1.45 -34.22 23.31
#